data_AF-A0A949HVF6-F1
#
_entry.id   AF-A0A949HVF6-F1
#
_cell.length_a   1.000
_cell.length_b   1.000
_cell.length_c   1.000
_cell.angle_alpha   90.00
_cell.angle_beta   90.00
_cell.angle_gamma   90.00
#
_symmetry.space_group_name_H-M   'P 1'
#
loop_
_entity.id
_entity.type
_entity.pdbx_description
1 polymer ?
#
loop_
_entity_poly.entity_id
_entity_poly.type
_entity_poly.pdbx_seq_one_letter_code
_entity_poly.pdbx_strand_id
1 'polypeptide(L)'
;SLLGLVRDEGLNVPIIGVANAGWTLDHLKARAKDSLAQHGPVDAKAQEKLLSLLRYVDGDYADPATFAALRRELGDAKRPLNYLAVPPSTFGMVADGIAATSDASQARLVIEKPFGHDRDSAKALNAMLRKSFPEENIFRIDHFLGKEPVQNLLYTRFANPMFEPIWNREHVRSIQITMAEDFGVETRAKFYDATGANRDVLQNHLLQVLAHVAMDPPTGEESEAMRDQKASLLKAVRPIVPEDVVRGQYRGYRELGGVRPGSMVETFIAVRLFIESWRWEGVPIYIRTGKCLPVTATEVSVQFRRPPRETFGEMVPSGSAHMRFRLSPQTEIGLGLRVKQAGERMAGKDRELMLTAQEAASRPPYQRLLGDAMQGKGDLFGREDIVDAQWRVVRDILDDVTPLYDYEPGSWGPGEAAQLIGADGPWRDPAPGRRSAP
;
A
#
# COMPACT_ATOMS: atom_id res chain seq x y z
N SER A 1 -17.41 4.12 -3.86
CA SER A 1 -16.77 3.37 -4.97
C SER A 1 -17.75 2.92 -6.03
N LEU A 2 -18.72 2.03 -5.74
CA LEU A 2 -19.67 1.54 -6.76
C LEU A 2 -20.50 2.67 -7.41
N LEU A 3 -20.98 3.65 -6.63
CA LEU A 3 -21.65 4.84 -7.18
C LEU A 3 -20.75 5.60 -8.17
N GLY A 4 -19.47 5.73 -7.85
CA GLY A 4 -18.49 6.37 -8.73
C GLY A 4 -18.27 5.59 -10.03
N LEU A 5 -18.24 4.26 -9.99
CA LEU A 5 -18.21 3.43 -11.21
C LEU A 5 -19.45 3.68 -12.09
N VAL A 6 -20.63 3.83 -11.49
CA VAL A 6 -21.88 4.14 -12.23
C VAL A 6 -21.85 5.54 -12.83
N ARG A 7 -21.44 6.53 -12.03
CA ARG A 7 -21.43 7.96 -12.39
C ARG A 7 -20.34 8.31 -13.40
N ASP A 8 -19.11 7.86 -13.14
CA ASP A 8 -17.90 8.32 -13.84
C ASP A 8 -17.50 7.37 -14.98
N GLU A 9 -17.82 6.08 -14.86
CA GLU A 9 -17.35 5.02 -15.77
C GLU A 9 -18.48 4.29 -16.49
N GLY A 10 -19.73 4.73 -16.25
CA GLY A 10 -20.89 4.24 -16.97
C GLY A 10 -21.28 2.80 -16.65
N LEU A 11 -20.88 2.26 -15.49
CA LEU A 11 -21.21 0.89 -15.06
C LEU A 11 -22.72 0.60 -15.28
N ASN A 12 -23.01 -0.47 -16.02
CA ASN A 12 -24.37 -0.81 -16.44
C ASN A 12 -24.65 -2.32 -16.40
N VAL A 13 -24.00 -3.03 -15.47
CA VAL A 13 -24.18 -4.48 -15.28
C VAL A 13 -24.75 -4.76 -13.88
N PRO A 14 -25.43 -5.91 -13.67
CA PRO A 14 -25.95 -6.27 -12.36
C PRO A 14 -24.84 -6.31 -11.29
N ILE A 15 -25.20 -5.92 -10.07
CA ILE A 15 -24.35 -6.00 -8.88
C ILE A 15 -25.05 -6.92 -7.89
N ILE A 16 -24.52 -8.13 -7.73
CA ILE A 16 -25.15 -9.18 -6.92
C ILE A 16 -24.49 -9.19 -5.54
N GLY A 17 -25.24 -8.80 -4.51
CA GLY A 17 -24.83 -9.01 -3.12
C GLY A 17 -25.08 -10.46 -2.72
N VAL A 18 -24.12 -11.09 -2.03
CA VAL A 18 -24.27 -12.42 -1.45
C VAL A 18 -23.85 -12.34 0.01
N ALA A 19 -24.71 -12.74 0.93
CA ALA A 19 -24.39 -12.81 2.36
C ALA A 19 -25.36 -13.74 3.09
N ASN A 20 -24.99 -14.18 4.30
CA ASN A 20 -25.87 -14.89 5.22
C ASN A 20 -26.38 -13.91 6.28
N ALA A 21 -27.46 -13.18 5.97
CA ALA A 21 -27.97 -12.11 6.83
C ALA A 21 -29.48 -12.20 7.09
N GLY A 22 -30.20 -13.12 6.44
CA GLY A 22 -31.65 -13.17 6.43
C GLY A 22 -32.25 -11.95 5.72
N TRP A 23 -31.52 -11.35 4.78
CA TRP A 23 -31.92 -10.11 4.12
C TRP A 23 -32.74 -10.35 2.86
N THR A 24 -33.40 -9.28 2.41
CA THR A 24 -34.03 -9.20 1.09
C THR A 24 -33.30 -8.15 0.26
N LEU A 25 -33.60 -8.07 -1.04
CA LEU A 25 -33.06 -7.02 -1.90
C LEU A 25 -33.39 -5.60 -1.39
N ASP A 26 -34.57 -5.41 -0.78
CA ASP A 26 -34.96 -4.10 -0.25
C ASP A 26 -34.13 -3.72 0.98
N HIS A 27 -33.76 -4.70 1.83
CA HIS A 27 -32.82 -4.47 2.92
C HIS A 27 -31.44 -4.03 2.39
N LEU A 28 -30.92 -4.69 1.36
CA LEU A 28 -29.66 -4.29 0.73
C LEU A 28 -29.73 -2.88 0.13
N LYS A 29 -30.83 -2.54 -0.57
CA LYS A 29 -31.05 -1.20 -1.13
C LYS A 29 -31.12 -0.14 -0.05
N ALA A 30 -31.79 -0.39 1.08
CA ALA A 30 -31.84 0.51 2.22
C ALA A 30 -30.43 0.75 2.79
N ARG A 31 -29.69 -0.34 3.05
CA ARG A 31 -28.30 -0.27 3.53
C ARG A 31 -27.37 0.50 2.59
N ALA A 32 -27.56 0.36 1.29
CA ALA A 32 -26.80 1.11 0.28
C ALA A 32 -27.12 2.62 0.35
N LYS A 33 -28.41 3.00 0.46
CA LYS A 33 -28.83 4.40 0.62
C LYS A 33 -28.23 5.02 1.89
N ASP A 34 -28.32 4.31 3.01
CA ASP A 34 -27.77 4.79 4.28
C ASP A 34 -26.26 5.00 4.19
N SER A 35 -25.56 4.05 3.56
CA SER A 35 -24.12 4.18 3.31
C SER A 35 -23.77 5.42 2.51
N LEU A 36 -24.54 5.72 1.46
CA LEU A 36 -24.29 6.88 0.60
C LEU A 36 -24.57 8.19 1.35
N ALA A 37 -25.66 8.26 2.12
CA ALA A 37 -26.02 9.44 2.91
C ALA A 37 -24.95 9.81 3.95
N GLN A 38 -24.27 8.81 4.53
CA GLN A 38 -23.17 9.03 5.48
C GLN A 38 -21.90 9.62 4.84
N HIS A 39 -21.74 9.54 3.51
CA HIS A 39 -20.53 9.96 2.80
C HIS A 39 -20.73 11.27 1.99
N GLY A 40 -21.81 12.01 2.27
CA GLY A 40 -22.06 13.34 1.71
C GLY A 40 -23.14 13.39 0.62
N PRO A 41 -23.23 14.52 -0.12
CA PRO A 41 -24.22 14.70 -1.17
C PRO A 41 -24.11 13.62 -2.26
N VAL A 42 -25.25 13.10 -2.69
CA VAL A 42 -25.34 11.99 -3.65
C VAL A 42 -25.99 12.48 -4.93
N ASP A 43 -25.40 12.14 -6.08
CA ASP A 43 -26.07 12.35 -7.37
C ASP A 43 -27.28 11.42 -7.49
N ALA A 44 -28.48 12.01 -7.56
CA ALA A 44 -29.73 11.27 -7.51
C ALA A 44 -29.89 10.28 -8.68
N LYS A 45 -29.43 10.65 -9.88
CA LYS A 45 -29.53 9.79 -11.08
C LYS A 45 -28.61 8.58 -10.98
N ALA A 46 -27.37 8.80 -10.56
CA ALA A 46 -26.41 7.72 -10.33
C ALA A 46 -26.85 6.81 -9.19
N GLN A 47 -27.46 7.36 -8.13
CA GLN A 47 -28.01 6.57 -7.03
C GLN A 47 -29.18 5.70 -7.51
N GLU A 48 -30.14 6.26 -8.23
CA GLU A 48 -31.27 5.52 -8.79
C GLU A 48 -30.79 4.38 -9.69
N LYS A 49 -29.84 4.68 -10.58
CA LYS A 49 -29.22 3.67 -11.45
C LYS A 49 -28.48 2.61 -10.65
N LEU A 50 -27.69 2.98 -9.64
CA LEU A 50 -27.00 2.00 -8.79
C LEU A 50 -28.00 1.04 -8.13
N LEU A 51 -29.08 1.57 -7.56
CA LEU A 51 -30.09 0.76 -6.87
C LEU A 51 -30.85 -0.16 -7.83
N SER A 52 -31.04 0.22 -9.10
CA SER A 52 -31.69 -0.64 -10.11
C SER A 52 -30.80 -1.81 -10.56
N LEU A 53 -29.47 -1.64 -10.46
CA LEU A 53 -28.49 -2.69 -10.75
C LEU A 53 -28.36 -3.73 -9.64
N LEU A 54 -28.77 -3.43 -8.41
CA LEU A 54 -28.62 -4.35 -7.27
C LEU A 54 -29.49 -5.59 -7.41
N ARG A 55 -28.89 -6.74 -7.10
CA ARG A 55 -29.52 -8.06 -6.89
C ARG A 55 -29.01 -8.63 -5.58
N TYR A 56 -29.70 -9.63 -5.04
CA TYR A 56 -29.32 -10.20 -3.74
C TYR A 56 -29.60 -11.71 -3.66
N VAL A 57 -28.63 -12.44 -3.11
CA VAL A 57 -28.74 -13.84 -2.72
C VAL A 57 -28.44 -13.93 -1.23
N ASP A 58 -29.42 -14.38 -0.45
CA ASP A 58 -29.22 -14.72 0.96
C ASP A 58 -28.86 -16.21 1.06
N GLY A 59 -27.78 -16.54 1.76
CA GLY A 59 -27.36 -17.93 1.93
C GLY A 59 -25.99 -18.12 2.57
N ASP A 60 -25.77 -19.31 3.13
CA ASP A 60 -24.50 -19.73 3.71
C ASP A 60 -23.51 -20.13 2.59
N TYR A 61 -22.25 -19.72 2.70
CA TYR A 61 -21.19 -20.11 1.78
C TYR A 61 -20.84 -21.61 1.86
N ALA A 62 -21.24 -22.31 2.93
CA ALA A 62 -21.09 -23.75 3.01
C ALA A 62 -22.20 -24.52 2.27
N ASP A 63 -23.30 -23.85 1.88
CA ASP A 63 -24.44 -24.48 1.20
C ASP A 63 -24.32 -24.35 -0.33
N PRO A 64 -24.24 -25.46 -1.08
CA PRO A 64 -24.26 -25.44 -2.55
C PRO A 64 -25.49 -24.72 -3.14
N ALA A 65 -26.62 -24.68 -2.44
CA ALA A 65 -27.83 -23.98 -2.89
C ALA A 65 -27.59 -22.47 -3.07
N THR A 66 -26.72 -21.87 -2.24
CA THR A 66 -26.33 -20.46 -2.35
C THR A 66 -25.66 -20.18 -3.70
N PHE A 67 -24.75 -21.05 -4.13
CA PHE A 67 -24.06 -20.91 -5.41
C PHE A 67 -24.96 -21.24 -6.61
N ALA A 68 -25.92 -22.16 -6.46
CA ALA A 68 -26.94 -22.40 -7.46
C ALA A 68 -27.84 -21.16 -7.66
N ALA A 69 -28.22 -20.48 -6.58
CA ALA A 69 -28.94 -19.21 -6.64
C ALA A 69 -28.10 -18.09 -7.28
N LEU A 70 -26.82 -17.98 -6.91
CA LEU A 70 -25.88 -17.03 -7.53
C LEU A 70 -25.76 -17.28 -9.04
N ARG A 71 -25.62 -18.54 -9.47
CA ARG A 71 -25.58 -18.90 -10.89
C ARG A 71 -26.82 -18.43 -11.65
N ARG A 72 -28.00 -18.53 -11.05
CA ARG A 72 -29.25 -18.04 -11.65
C ARG A 72 -29.24 -16.52 -11.82
N GLU A 73 -28.77 -15.78 -10.82
CA GLU A 73 -28.65 -14.32 -10.90
C GLU A 73 -27.56 -13.87 -11.90
N LEU A 74 -26.50 -14.65 -12.08
CA LEU A 74 -25.45 -14.38 -13.06
C LEU A 74 -25.93 -14.52 -14.51
N GLY A 75 -26.87 -15.44 -14.79
CA GLY A 75 -27.41 -15.65 -16.14
C GLY A 75 -26.32 -15.88 -17.19
N ASP A 76 -26.35 -15.09 -18.27
CA ASP A 76 -25.41 -15.18 -19.39
C ASP A 76 -24.12 -14.35 -19.20
N ALA A 77 -23.78 -13.98 -17.97
CA ALA A 77 -22.57 -13.22 -17.68
C ALA A 77 -21.31 -13.97 -18.13
N LYS A 78 -20.51 -13.35 -19.01
CA LYS A 78 -19.29 -13.97 -19.55
C LYS A 78 -18.07 -13.84 -18.64
N ARG A 79 -17.89 -12.70 -17.97
CA ARG A 79 -16.70 -12.40 -17.17
C ARG A 79 -17.07 -11.80 -15.82
N PRO A 80 -17.75 -12.56 -14.94
CA PRO A 80 -18.15 -12.06 -13.64
C PRO A 80 -16.91 -11.69 -12.81
N LEU A 81 -16.97 -10.53 -12.15
CA LEU A 81 -15.97 -10.10 -11.17
C LEU A 81 -16.53 -10.37 -9.76
N ASN A 82 -15.87 -11.27 -9.03
CA ASN A 82 -16.29 -11.69 -7.70
C ASN A 82 -15.42 -11.02 -6.65
N TYR A 83 -16.00 -10.12 -5.85
CA TYR A 83 -15.28 -9.40 -4.78
C TYR A 83 -15.55 -10.05 -3.42
N LEU A 84 -14.50 -10.62 -2.81
CA LEU A 84 -14.59 -11.38 -1.56
C LEU A 84 -14.41 -10.44 -0.36
N ALA A 85 -15.49 -9.74 -0.01
CA ALA A 85 -15.60 -8.97 1.23
C ALA A 85 -15.92 -9.87 2.45
N VAL A 86 -15.19 -10.96 2.61
CA VAL A 86 -15.43 -12.01 3.62
C VAL A 86 -14.16 -12.30 4.41
N PRO A 87 -14.23 -12.96 5.58
CA PRO A 87 -13.04 -13.35 6.33
C PRO A 87 -12.09 -14.23 5.49
N PRO A 88 -10.76 -14.09 5.62
CA PRO A 88 -9.80 -14.87 4.83
C PRO A 88 -9.95 -16.39 4.97
N SER A 89 -10.44 -16.87 6.12
CA SER A 89 -10.69 -18.29 6.37
C SER A 89 -11.75 -18.90 5.46
N THR A 90 -12.61 -18.09 4.84
CA THR A 90 -13.66 -18.57 3.93
C THR A 90 -13.29 -18.42 2.45
N PHE A 91 -12.14 -17.82 2.12
CA PHE A 91 -11.74 -17.57 0.72
C PHE A 91 -11.76 -18.83 -0.14
N GLY A 92 -11.28 -19.96 0.38
CA GLY A 92 -11.25 -21.21 -0.41
C GLY A 92 -12.61 -21.79 -0.68
N MET A 93 -13.44 -21.89 0.35
CA MET A 93 -14.83 -22.35 0.22
C MET A 93 -15.61 -21.49 -0.78
N VAL A 94 -15.45 -20.17 -0.70
CA VAL A 94 -16.12 -19.24 -1.61
C VAL A 94 -15.56 -19.32 -3.03
N ALA A 95 -14.23 -19.42 -3.20
CA ALA A 95 -13.60 -19.58 -4.50
C ALA A 95 -14.05 -20.87 -5.21
N ASP A 96 -14.10 -21.99 -4.49
CA ASP A 96 -14.56 -23.28 -5.03
C ASP A 96 -16.05 -23.23 -5.41
N GLY A 97 -16.89 -22.59 -4.59
CA GLY A 97 -18.29 -22.37 -4.90
C GLY A 97 -18.49 -21.50 -6.15
N ILE A 98 -17.73 -20.40 -6.29
CA ILE A 98 -17.78 -19.54 -7.48
C ILE A 98 -17.32 -20.30 -8.74
N ALA A 99 -16.29 -21.12 -8.64
CA ALA A 99 -15.82 -21.92 -9.76
C ALA A 99 -16.87 -22.91 -10.29
N ALA A 100 -17.87 -23.26 -9.47
CA ALA A 100 -19.02 -24.07 -9.90
C ALA A 100 -20.16 -23.25 -10.54
N THR A 101 -20.20 -21.91 -10.36
CA THR A 101 -21.29 -21.07 -10.89
C THR A 101 -21.07 -20.60 -12.32
N SER A 102 -19.81 -20.48 -12.75
CA SER A 102 -19.43 -19.97 -14.07
C SER A 102 -18.21 -20.72 -14.60
N ASP A 103 -17.84 -20.51 -15.86
CA ASP A 103 -16.55 -20.95 -16.34
C ASP A 103 -15.45 -20.18 -15.59
N ALA A 104 -14.80 -20.84 -14.64
CA ALA A 104 -13.79 -20.24 -13.79
C ALA A 104 -12.59 -19.66 -14.57
N SER A 105 -12.38 -20.11 -15.81
CA SER A 105 -11.38 -19.53 -16.72
C SER A 105 -11.75 -18.11 -17.20
N GLN A 106 -13.02 -17.73 -17.10
CA GLN A 106 -13.51 -16.40 -17.51
C GLN A 106 -13.89 -15.51 -16.31
N ALA A 107 -14.16 -16.10 -15.15
CA ALA A 107 -14.44 -15.39 -13.92
C ALA A 107 -13.16 -14.79 -13.30
N ARG A 108 -13.31 -13.62 -12.70
CA ARG A 108 -12.25 -12.92 -11.98
C ARG A 108 -12.54 -12.90 -10.50
N LEU A 109 -11.51 -13.06 -9.68
CA LEU A 109 -11.61 -13.11 -8.23
C LEU A 109 -10.81 -11.96 -7.64
N VAL A 110 -11.47 -11.10 -6.87
CA VAL A 110 -10.85 -10.01 -6.13
C VAL A 110 -10.86 -10.37 -4.65
N ILE A 111 -9.68 -10.40 -4.03
CA ILE A 111 -9.53 -10.73 -2.62
C ILE A 111 -8.88 -9.57 -1.84
N GLU A 112 -9.27 -9.46 -0.58
CA GLU A 112 -8.76 -8.47 0.36
C GLU A 112 -7.65 -9.03 1.25
N LYS A 113 -6.82 -8.11 1.78
CA LYS A 113 -5.81 -8.47 2.79
C LYS A 113 -6.49 -8.98 4.07
N PRO A 114 -5.86 -9.87 4.84
CA PRO A 114 -4.49 -10.38 4.71
C PRO A 114 -4.32 -11.52 3.67
N PHE A 115 -3.19 -11.51 2.95
CA PHE A 115 -2.77 -12.57 2.02
C PHE A 115 -1.84 -13.57 2.72
N GLY A 116 -2.39 -14.27 3.71
CA GLY A 116 -1.61 -15.05 4.68
C GLY A 116 -1.14 -14.20 5.86
N HIS A 117 -0.56 -14.85 6.86
CA HIS A 117 0.05 -14.23 8.05
C HIS A 117 1.56 -14.48 8.15
N ASP A 118 2.08 -15.29 7.23
CA ASP A 118 3.49 -15.61 6.99
C ASP A 118 3.62 -16.16 5.57
N ARG A 119 4.83 -16.55 5.18
CA ARG A 119 5.11 -17.07 3.83
C ARG A 119 4.38 -18.37 3.52
N ASP A 120 4.29 -19.29 4.48
CA ASP A 120 3.75 -20.63 4.25
C ASP A 120 2.22 -20.60 4.14
N SER A 121 1.56 -19.83 5.01
CA SER A 121 0.12 -19.56 4.93
C SER A 121 -0.24 -18.81 3.64
N ALA A 122 0.60 -17.88 3.17
CA ALA A 122 0.39 -17.20 1.89
C ALA A 122 0.50 -18.16 0.70
N LYS A 123 1.48 -19.07 0.70
CA LYS A 123 1.60 -20.13 -0.32
C LYS A 123 0.42 -21.09 -0.28
N ALA A 124 -0.04 -21.47 0.91
CA ALA A 124 -1.18 -22.35 1.08
C ALA A 124 -2.48 -21.70 0.55
N LEU A 125 -2.71 -20.43 0.90
CA LEU A 125 -3.80 -19.62 0.35
C LEU A 125 -3.72 -19.57 -1.18
N ASN A 126 -2.53 -19.27 -1.72
CA ASN A 126 -2.34 -19.18 -3.15
C ASN A 126 -2.63 -20.50 -3.86
N ALA A 127 -2.04 -21.61 -3.38
CA ALA A 127 -2.26 -22.93 -3.95
C ALA A 127 -3.75 -23.31 -3.94
N MET A 128 -4.49 -22.93 -2.89
CA MET A 128 -5.93 -23.13 -2.82
C MET A 128 -6.68 -22.32 -3.89
N LEU A 129 -6.38 -21.03 -4.06
CA LEU A 129 -7.04 -20.20 -5.08
C LEU A 129 -6.70 -20.65 -6.51
N ARG A 130 -5.46 -21.06 -6.75
CA ARG A 130 -4.95 -21.49 -8.07
C ARG A 130 -5.53 -22.81 -8.56
N LYS A 131 -6.16 -23.61 -7.67
CA LYS A 131 -6.95 -24.79 -8.08
C LYS A 131 -8.13 -24.41 -8.98
N SER A 132 -8.71 -23.24 -8.70
CA SER A 132 -9.98 -22.82 -9.26
C SER A 132 -9.81 -21.67 -10.26
N PHE A 133 -8.81 -20.78 -10.06
CA PHE A 133 -8.59 -19.61 -10.91
C PHE A 133 -7.16 -19.54 -11.48
N PRO A 134 -7.00 -19.16 -12.76
CA PRO A 134 -5.70 -18.81 -13.31
C PRO A 134 -5.14 -17.54 -12.62
N GLU A 135 -3.82 -17.34 -12.54
CA GLU A 135 -3.21 -16.25 -11.74
C GLU A 135 -3.61 -14.87 -12.28
N GLU A 136 -3.70 -14.75 -13.61
CA GLU A 136 -4.17 -13.57 -14.31
C GLU A 136 -5.62 -13.17 -13.97
N ASN A 137 -6.40 -14.09 -13.37
CA ASN A 137 -7.76 -13.83 -12.91
C ASN A 137 -7.86 -13.59 -11.40
N ILE A 138 -6.74 -13.61 -10.66
CA ILE A 138 -6.70 -13.35 -9.21
C ILE A 138 -6.18 -11.94 -8.96
N PHE A 139 -7.03 -11.09 -8.40
CA PHE A 139 -6.79 -9.68 -8.13
C PHE A 139 -6.66 -9.45 -6.63
N ARG A 140 -5.42 -9.42 -6.13
CA ARG A 140 -5.12 -9.20 -4.70
C ARG A 140 -5.07 -7.70 -4.42
N ILE A 141 -6.07 -7.16 -3.72
CA ILE A 141 -6.15 -5.73 -3.43
C ILE A 141 -5.13 -5.33 -2.39
N ASP A 142 -4.27 -4.40 -2.79
CA ASP A 142 -3.58 -3.50 -1.89
C ASP A 142 -4.02 -2.08 -2.23
N HIS A 143 -4.83 -1.48 -1.35
CA HIS A 143 -5.39 -0.15 -1.61
C HIS A 143 -4.33 0.95 -1.78
N PHE A 144 -3.07 0.76 -1.32
CA PHE A 144 -1.98 1.69 -1.59
C PHE A 144 -1.58 1.69 -3.07
N LEU A 145 -1.64 0.54 -3.75
CA LEU A 145 -1.33 0.44 -5.19
C LEU A 145 -2.35 1.20 -6.06
N GLY A 146 -3.58 1.34 -5.58
CA GLY A 146 -4.62 2.13 -6.24
C GLY A 146 -4.46 3.64 -6.12
N LYS A 147 -3.50 4.13 -5.31
CA LYS A 147 -3.30 5.56 -5.07
C LYS A 147 -2.54 6.19 -6.25
N GLU A 148 -3.13 7.21 -6.87
CA GLU A 148 -2.51 8.00 -7.94
C GLU A 148 -1.07 8.48 -7.65
N PRO A 149 -0.72 8.91 -6.42
CA PRO A 149 0.64 9.36 -6.11
C PRO A 149 1.73 8.29 -6.28
N VAL A 150 1.39 7.01 -6.08
CA VAL A 150 2.32 5.90 -6.32
C VAL A 150 2.66 5.79 -7.81
N GLN A 151 1.73 6.15 -8.69
CA GLN A 151 1.96 6.18 -10.14
C GLN A 151 2.71 7.42 -10.58
N ASN A 152 2.44 8.58 -9.95
CA ASN A 152 3.20 9.80 -10.21
C ASN A 152 4.69 9.62 -9.93
N LEU A 153 5.04 8.78 -8.96
CA LEU A 153 6.43 8.38 -8.72
C LEU A 153 7.05 7.72 -9.96
N LEU A 154 6.38 6.71 -10.53
CA LEU A 154 6.86 6.03 -11.73
C LEU A 154 6.94 6.96 -12.94
N TYR A 155 5.90 7.78 -13.13
CA TYR A 155 5.85 8.76 -14.20
C TYR A 155 7.02 9.76 -14.07
N THR A 156 7.30 10.22 -12.85
CA THR A 156 8.43 11.12 -12.61
C THR A 156 9.75 10.47 -12.97
N ARG A 157 9.98 9.22 -12.57
CA ARG A 157 11.24 8.51 -12.88
C ARG A 157 11.44 8.28 -14.37
N PHE A 158 10.41 7.75 -15.05
CA PHE A 158 10.58 7.22 -16.41
C PHE A 158 10.17 8.19 -17.53
N ALA A 159 9.39 9.23 -17.24
CA ALA A 159 9.08 10.28 -18.22
C ALA A 159 10.12 11.41 -18.26
N ASN A 160 11.05 11.46 -17.30
CA ASN A 160 12.05 12.53 -17.19
C ASN A 160 13.47 11.95 -17.36
N PRO A 161 14.08 12.03 -18.55
CA PRO A 161 15.37 11.40 -18.85
C PRO A 161 16.53 11.94 -18.01
N MET A 162 16.36 13.10 -17.35
CA MET A 162 17.36 13.66 -16.44
C MET A 162 17.50 12.90 -15.12
N PHE A 163 16.49 12.15 -14.67
CA PHE A 163 16.53 11.46 -13.38
C PHE A 163 17.11 10.05 -13.46
N GLU A 164 16.79 9.29 -14.51
CA GLU A 164 17.25 7.90 -14.63
C GLU A 164 18.78 7.72 -14.54
N PRO A 165 19.62 8.59 -15.16
CA PRO A 165 21.09 8.48 -15.02
C PRO A 165 21.61 8.68 -13.60
N ILE A 166 20.89 9.42 -12.76
CA ILE A 166 21.25 9.66 -11.35
C ILE A 166 20.51 8.75 -10.37
N TRP A 167 19.71 7.79 -10.86
CA TRP A 167 18.88 6.91 -10.06
C TRP A 167 19.55 5.56 -9.77
N ASN A 168 20.74 5.61 -9.20
CA ASN A 168 21.57 4.43 -8.90
C ASN A 168 22.59 4.74 -7.79
N ARG A 169 23.30 3.71 -7.32
CA ARG A 169 24.28 3.74 -6.22
C ARG A 169 25.42 4.76 -6.39
N GLU A 170 25.78 5.15 -7.61
CA GLU A 170 26.85 6.13 -7.86
C GLU A 170 26.41 7.54 -7.47
N HIS A 171 25.10 7.80 -7.46
CA HIS A 171 24.52 9.12 -7.19
C HIS A 171 23.64 9.14 -5.95
N VAL A 172 22.90 8.07 -5.68
CA VAL A 172 22.06 7.91 -4.49
C VAL A 172 22.91 7.45 -3.32
N ARG A 173 22.79 8.17 -2.20
CA ARG A 173 23.41 7.81 -0.93
C ARG A 173 22.54 6.85 -0.14
N SER A 174 21.26 7.19 0.03
CA SER A 174 20.30 6.41 0.82
C SER A 174 18.87 6.73 0.40
N ILE A 175 17.96 5.82 0.74
CA ILE A 175 16.52 5.99 0.53
C ILE A 175 15.84 5.88 1.88
N GLN A 176 14.91 6.80 2.17
CA GLN A 176 14.09 6.76 3.37
C GLN A 176 12.60 6.70 2.98
N ILE A 177 11.85 5.78 3.55
CA ILE A 177 10.39 5.67 3.39
C ILE A 177 9.75 5.81 4.76
N THR A 178 8.88 6.80 4.94
CA THR A 178 8.13 7.01 6.19
C THR A 178 6.65 6.90 5.93
N MET A 179 5.95 6.05 6.68
CA MET A 179 4.48 6.04 6.77
C MET A 179 4.07 6.27 8.21
N ALA A 180 3.67 7.50 8.51
CA ALA A 180 3.23 7.92 9.83
C ALA A 180 1.71 8.09 9.87
N GLU A 181 1.12 7.69 10.99
CA GLU A 181 -0.29 7.90 11.30
C GLU A 181 -0.38 8.59 12.66
N ASP A 182 -1.09 9.71 12.71
CA ASP A 182 -1.29 10.50 13.94
C ASP A 182 -2.44 10.00 14.83
N PHE A 183 -2.95 8.81 14.52
CA PHE A 183 -4.02 8.14 15.26
C PHE A 183 -3.58 6.75 15.72
N GLY A 184 -4.26 6.26 16.76
CA GLY A 184 -4.04 4.94 17.36
C GLY A 184 -4.81 3.83 16.65
N VAL A 185 -5.11 2.76 17.40
CA VAL A 185 -5.83 1.57 16.87
C VAL A 185 -7.07 1.22 17.67
N GLU A 186 -7.64 2.20 18.38
CA GLU A 186 -8.75 2.07 19.33
C GLU A 186 -9.93 1.30 18.73
N THR A 187 -10.28 1.56 17.47
CA THR A 187 -11.43 0.96 16.79
C THR A 187 -11.18 -0.48 16.30
N ARG A 188 -9.94 -0.95 16.28
CA ARG A 188 -9.55 -2.27 15.77
C ARG A 188 -8.48 -2.97 16.62
N ALA A 189 -8.41 -2.65 17.91
CA ALA A 189 -7.32 -3.05 18.79
C ALA A 189 -7.10 -4.57 18.84
N LYS A 190 -8.18 -5.37 18.98
CA LYS A 190 -8.13 -6.84 18.96
C LYS A 190 -7.53 -7.41 17.67
N PHE A 191 -7.88 -6.84 16.52
CA PHE A 191 -7.34 -7.27 15.23
C PHE A 191 -5.86 -6.85 15.09
N TYR A 192 -5.54 -5.62 15.50
CA TYR A 192 -4.20 -5.09 15.42
C TYR A 192 -3.21 -5.87 16.32
N ASP A 193 -3.65 -6.30 17.50
CA ASP A 193 -2.85 -7.12 18.44
C ASP A 193 -2.55 -8.54 17.94
N ALA A 194 -3.13 -8.95 16.80
CA ALA A 194 -2.75 -10.17 16.09
C ALA A 194 -1.87 -9.90 14.87
N THR A 195 -1.68 -8.63 14.50
CA THR A 195 -1.09 -8.23 13.21
C THR A 195 0.24 -7.47 13.40
N GLY A 196 0.22 -6.40 14.20
CA GLY A 196 1.35 -5.48 14.36
C GLY A 196 1.66 -4.63 13.13
N ALA A 197 2.51 -3.61 13.30
CA ALA A 197 2.91 -2.72 12.21
C ALA A 197 3.64 -3.47 11.08
N ASN A 198 4.37 -4.54 11.39
CA ASN A 198 5.08 -5.34 10.39
C ASN A 198 4.11 -5.95 9.36
N ARG A 199 3.12 -6.72 9.80
CA ARG A 199 2.15 -7.36 8.90
C ARG A 199 1.11 -6.38 8.35
N ASP A 200 0.74 -5.33 9.10
CA ASP A 200 -0.32 -4.39 8.70
C ASP A 200 0.08 -3.55 7.49
N VAL A 201 1.34 -3.07 7.45
CA VAL A 201 1.81 -2.08 6.47
C VAL A 201 3.24 -2.29 5.94
N LEU A 202 4.20 -2.82 6.72
CA LEU A 202 5.59 -2.98 6.25
C LEU A 202 5.67 -4.05 5.15
N GLN A 203 5.18 -5.25 5.44
CA GLN A 203 5.24 -6.43 4.56
C GLN A 203 4.59 -6.17 3.21
N ASN A 204 3.48 -5.42 3.17
CA ASN A 204 2.74 -5.14 1.95
C ASN A 204 3.06 -3.73 1.41
N HIS A 205 2.41 -2.70 1.93
CA HIS A 205 2.35 -1.35 1.39
C HIS A 205 3.74 -0.75 1.21
N LEU A 206 4.61 -0.84 2.21
CA LEU A 206 5.92 -0.18 2.16
C LEU A 206 6.92 -0.91 1.27
N LEU A 207 6.86 -2.25 1.22
CA LEU A 207 7.63 -3.00 0.22
C LEU A 207 7.11 -2.77 -1.21
N GLN A 208 5.81 -2.53 -1.40
CA GLN A 208 5.30 -2.08 -2.70
C GLN A 208 5.83 -0.69 -3.05
N VAL A 209 5.79 0.29 -2.14
CA VAL A 209 6.36 1.62 -2.39
C VAL A 209 7.84 1.51 -2.74
N LEU A 210 8.62 0.73 -1.99
CA LEU A 210 10.02 0.44 -2.30
C LEU A 210 10.20 -0.08 -3.72
N ALA A 211 9.37 -1.04 -4.16
CA ALA A 211 9.45 -1.57 -5.51
C ALA A 211 9.26 -0.46 -6.57
N HIS A 212 8.30 0.45 -6.39
CA HIS A 212 8.09 1.56 -7.32
C HIS A 212 9.26 2.56 -7.30
N VAL A 213 9.87 2.79 -6.13
CA VAL A 213 11.05 3.66 -5.98
C VAL A 213 12.26 3.11 -6.70
N ALA A 214 12.50 1.81 -6.64
CA ALA A 214 13.80 1.24 -6.94
C ALA A 214 13.83 0.33 -8.18
N MET A 215 12.68 -0.11 -8.71
CA MET A 215 12.68 -1.08 -9.82
C MET A 215 13.24 -0.47 -11.10
N ASP A 216 13.76 -1.31 -11.99
CA ASP A 216 14.14 -0.91 -13.34
C ASP A 216 12.92 -0.51 -14.18
N PRO A 217 13.10 0.30 -15.24
CA PRO A 217 12.02 0.62 -16.17
C PRO A 217 11.43 -0.68 -16.75
N PRO A 218 10.10 -0.82 -16.81
CA PRO A 218 9.45 -1.92 -17.52
C PRO A 218 9.94 -1.98 -18.97
N THR A 219 10.26 -3.18 -19.44
CA THR A 219 10.73 -3.43 -20.80
C THR A 219 9.64 -4.14 -21.60
N GLY A 220 9.41 -3.69 -22.84
CA GLY A 220 8.42 -4.29 -23.74
C GLY A 220 7.01 -3.70 -23.64
N GLU A 221 6.09 -4.23 -24.43
CA GLU A 221 4.69 -3.81 -24.51
C GLU A 221 3.72 -4.74 -23.74
N GLU A 222 4.27 -5.75 -23.04
CA GLU A 222 3.46 -6.75 -22.34
C GLU A 222 2.79 -6.15 -21.09
N SER A 223 1.55 -6.56 -20.84
CA SER A 223 0.78 -6.11 -19.66
C SER A 223 1.45 -6.46 -18.33
N GLU A 224 2.33 -7.46 -18.31
CA GLU A 224 3.00 -7.93 -17.11
C GLU A 224 4.31 -7.22 -16.79
N ALA A 225 4.88 -6.46 -17.73
CA ALA A 225 6.23 -5.91 -17.61
C ALA A 225 6.43 -5.10 -16.31
N MET A 226 5.40 -4.37 -15.88
CA MET A 226 5.40 -3.63 -14.63
C MET A 226 5.49 -4.54 -13.40
N ARG A 227 4.72 -5.63 -13.38
CA ARG A 227 4.71 -6.60 -12.28
C ARG A 227 5.99 -7.42 -12.26
N ASP A 228 6.56 -7.71 -13.42
CA ASP A 228 7.85 -8.41 -13.54
C ASP A 228 9.00 -7.60 -12.95
N GLN A 229 9.07 -6.29 -13.21
CA GLN A 229 10.10 -5.44 -12.61
C GLN A 229 9.95 -5.31 -11.09
N LYS A 230 8.71 -5.22 -10.58
CA LYS A 230 8.45 -5.25 -9.13
C LYS A 230 8.90 -6.57 -8.51
N ALA A 231 8.54 -7.70 -9.12
CA ALA A 231 8.91 -9.03 -8.64
C ALA A 231 10.43 -9.23 -8.68
N SER A 232 11.09 -8.85 -9.77
CA SER A 232 12.54 -8.91 -9.94
C SER A 232 13.25 -8.16 -8.82
N LEU A 233 12.85 -6.90 -8.58
CA LEU A 233 13.43 -6.11 -7.51
C LEU A 233 13.19 -6.71 -6.13
N LEU A 234 11.95 -7.11 -5.81
CA LEU A 234 11.63 -7.65 -4.49
C LEU A 234 12.31 -9.00 -4.23
N LYS A 235 12.61 -9.78 -5.27
CA LYS A 235 13.44 -11.00 -5.17
C LYS A 235 14.90 -10.67 -4.84
N ALA A 236 15.41 -9.51 -5.27
CA ALA A 236 16.75 -9.02 -4.98
C ALA A 236 16.88 -8.30 -3.62
N VAL A 237 15.78 -7.98 -2.93
CA VAL A 237 15.84 -7.43 -1.57
C VAL A 237 16.36 -8.50 -0.60
N ARG A 238 17.37 -8.19 0.21
CA ARG A 238 17.84 -9.11 1.26
C ARG A 238 16.75 -9.31 2.32
N PRO A 239 16.56 -10.54 2.84
CA PRO A 239 15.76 -10.73 4.05
C PRO A 239 16.27 -9.83 5.16
N ILE A 240 15.37 -9.14 5.85
CA ILE A 240 15.69 -8.24 6.94
C ILE A 240 16.10 -9.09 8.14
N VAL A 241 17.25 -8.77 8.74
CA VAL A 241 17.76 -9.48 9.93
C VAL A 241 17.41 -8.71 11.20
N PRO A 242 17.27 -9.37 12.36
CA PRO A 242 16.87 -8.72 13.62
C PRO A 242 17.74 -7.51 14.01
N GLU A 243 19.03 -7.51 13.69
CA GLU A 243 19.96 -6.41 14.00
C GLU A 243 19.64 -5.12 13.24
N ASP A 244 18.89 -5.24 12.13
CA ASP A 244 18.46 -4.15 11.28
C ASP A 244 17.02 -3.69 11.61
N VAL A 245 16.47 -4.09 12.76
CA VAL A 245 15.09 -3.79 13.16
C VAL A 245 15.02 -3.09 14.51
N VAL A 246 14.18 -2.06 14.58
CA VAL A 246 13.72 -1.44 15.83
C VAL A 246 12.20 -1.57 15.89
N ARG A 247 11.70 -2.20 16.95
CA ARG A 247 10.26 -2.32 17.24
C ARG A 247 9.89 -1.36 18.37
N GLY A 248 8.75 -0.71 18.25
CA GLY A 248 8.23 0.17 19.29
C GLY A 248 6.75 -0.04 19.59
N GLN A 249 6.33 0.32 20.80
CA GLN A 249 4.94 0.33 21.22
C GLN A 249 4.60 1.66 21.91
N TYR A 250 3.54 2.36 21.49
CA TYR A 250 3.21 3.63 22.12
C TYR A 250 2.65 3.41 23.53
N ARG A 251 2.97 4.30 24.46
CA ARG A 251 2.43 4.25 25.83
C ARG A 251 0.90 4.35 25.81
N GLY A 252 0.25 3.46 26.57
CA GLY A 252 -1.21 3.32 26.61
C GLY A 252 -1.79 2.24 25.69
N TYR A 253 -1.00 1.66 24.77
CA TYR A 253 -1.49 0.59 23.89
C TYR A 253 -2.07 -0.61 24.65
N ARG A 254 -1.36 -1.08 25.70
CA ARG A 254 -1.76 -2.23 26.52
C ARG A 254 -3.01 -1.99 27.37
N GLU A 255 -3.45 -0.74 27.48
CA GLU A 255 -4.65 -0.34 28.23
C GLU A 255 -5.90 -0.40 27.35
N LEU A 256 -5.75 -0.56 26.03
CA LEU A 256 -6.86 -0.61 25.10
C LEU A 256 -7.67 -1.90 25.25
N GLY A 257 -9.00 -1.76 25.23
CA GLY A 257 -9.92 -2.89 25.21
C GLY A 257 -9.67 -3.81 24.01
N GLY A 258 -9.37 -5.09 24.27
CA GLY A 258 -9.10 -6.10 23.25
C GLY A 258 -7.63 -6.35 22.95
N VAL A 259 -6.70 -5.59 23.55
CA VAL A 259 -5.25 -5.89 23.54
C VAL A 259 -4.94 -6.90 24.64
N ARG A 260 -4.07 -7.88 24.37
CA ARG A 260 -3.66 -8.87 25.37
C ARG A 260 -2.83 -8.22 26.48
N PRO A 261 -3.03 -8.58 27.76
CA PRO A 261 -2.14 -8.16 28.84
C PRO A 261 -0.70 -8.59 28.53
N GLY A 262 0.25 -7.65 28.68
CA GLY A 262 1.66 -7.90 28.36
C GLY A 262 1.96 -8.06 26.88
N SER A 263 1.09 -7.60 25.98
CA SER A 263 1.34 -7.67 24.53
C SER A 263 2.70 -7.07 24.16
N MET A 264 3.42 -7.83 23.34
CA MET A 264 4.71 -7.46 22.76
C MET A 264 4.57 -7.01 21.30
N VAL A 265 3.35 -6.82 20.81
CA VAL A 265 3.08 -6.41 19.43
C VAL A 265 3.53 -4.98 19.19
N GLU A 266 4.26 -4.78 18.10
CA GLU A 266 4.75 -3.47 17.73
C GLU A 266 3.66 -2.60 17.09
N THR A 267 3.57 -1.35 17.54
CA THR A 267 2.78 -0.28 16.90
C THR A 267 3.66 0.65 16.07
N PHE A 268 4.97 0.46 16.14
CA PHE A 268 6.00 1.13 15.36
C PHE A 268 7.05 0.11 14.93
N ILE A 269 7.53 0.21 13.69
CA ILE A 269 8.70 -0.53 13.24
C ILE A 269 9.57 0.35 12.35
N ALA A 270 10.89 0.32 12.57
CA ALA A 270 11.88 0.88 11.68
C ALA A 270 12.85 -0.24 11.26
N VAL A 271 13.18 -0.28 9.97
CA VAL A 271 14.06 -1.30 9.39
C VAL A 271 15.11 -0.68 8.49
N ARG A 272 16.30 -1.30 8.45
CA ARG A 272 17.31 -1.10 7.41
C ARG A 272 17.30 -2.31 6.48
N LEU A 273 17.36 -2.07 5.17
CA LEU A 273 17.46 -3.13 4.17
C LEU A 273 18.35 -2.71 3.01
N PHE A 274 18.72 -3.70 2.21
CA PHE A 274 19.56 -3.54 1.02
C PHE A 274 18.99 -4.36 -0.15
N ILE A 275 19.30 -3.92 -1.36
CA ILE A 275 18.92 -4.59 -2.60
C ILE A 275 20.20 -5.11 -3.27
N GLU A 276 20.27 -6.42 -3.48
CA GLU A 276 21.38 -7.10 -4.17
C GLU A 276 21.21 -6.99 -5.68
N SER A 277 21.47 -5.80 -6.21
CA SER A 277 21.50 -5.56 -7.65
C SER A 277 22.61 -4.59 -8.03
N TRP A 278 23.06 -4.61 -9.28
CA TRP A 278 24.08 -3.68 -9.76
C TRP A 278 23.71 -2.21 -9.51
N ARG A 279 22.44 -1.86 -9.63
CA ARG A 279 21.94 -0.50 -9.43
C ARG A 279 22.01 -0.04 -7.99
N TRP A 280 21.80 -0.93 -7.02
CA TRP A 280 21.56 -0.56 -5.61
C TRP A 280 22.55 -1.15 -4.61
N GLU A 281 23.53 -1.91 -5.05
CA GLU A 281 24.56 -2.51 -4.19
C GLU A 281 25.16 -1.46 -3.23
N GLY A 282 25.16 -1.79 -1.94
CA GLY A 282 25.70 -0.93 -0.89
C GLY A 282 24.87 0.32 -0.54
N VAL A 283 23.74 0.58 -1.18
CA VAL A 283 22.85 1.71 -0.82
C VAL A 283 21.92 1.29 0.32
N PRO A 284 22.03 1.88 1.52
CA PRO A 284 21.11 1.57 2.62
C PRO A 284 19.73 2.20 2.36
N ILE A 285 18.70 1.40 2.63
CA ILE A 285 17.30 1.79 2.53
C ILE A 285 16.69 1.68 3.92
N TYR A 286 16.08 2.76 4.37
CA TYR A 286 15.47 2.86 5.67
C TYR A 286 13.96 3.00 5.51
N ILE A 287 13.20 2.16 6.20
CA ILE A 287 11.74 2.24 6.22
C ILE A 287 11.30 2.38 7.67
N ARG A 288 10.42 3.34 7.97
CA ARG A 288 9.76 3.41 9.27
C ARG A 288 8.27 3.64 9.14
N THR A 289 7.53 3.09 10.09
CA THR A 289 6.09 3.29 10.18
C THR A 289 5.61 3.12 11.60
N GLY A 290 4.54 3.82 11.96
CA GLY A 290 3.90 3.61 13.25
C GLY A 290 2.64 4.42 13.47
N LYS A 291 1.93 4.04 14.53
CA LYS A 291 0.72 4.68 15.05
C LYS A 291 1.07 5.74 16.09
N CYS A 292 0.15 6.68 16.31
CA CYS A 292 0.34 7.79 17.25
C CYS A 292 1.66 8.56 17.00
N LEU A 293 2.06 8.74 15.73
CA LEU A 293 3.18 9.58 15.33
C LEU A 293 2.72 11.05 15.21
N PRO A 294 3.60 12.04 14.96
CA PRO A 294 3.21 13.44 15.06
C PRO A 294 2.28 13.93 13.93
N VAL A 295 2.23 13.20 12.81
CA VAL A 295 1.45 13.55 11.60
C VAL A 295 0.97 12.28 10.89
N THR A 296 -0.14 12.40 10.16
CA THR A 296 -0.47 11.44 9.09
C THR A 296 0.24 11.81 7.79
N ALA A 297 1.16 10.96 7.32
CA ALA A 297 1.90 11.15 6.07
C ALA A 297 2.48 9.85 5.51
N THR A 298 2.57 9.74 4.19
CA THR A 298 3.41 8.74 3.53
C THR A 298 4.38 9.46 2.60
N GLU A 299 5.68 9.32 2.83
CA GLU A 299 6.71 10.07 2.11
C GLU A 299 7.94 9.21 1.81
N VAL A 300 8.47 9.37 0.60
CA VAL A 300 9.75 8.82 0.18
C VAL A 300 10.74 9.97 0.03
N SER A 301 11.95 9.79 0.57
CA SER A 301 13.07 10.69 0.38
C SER A 301 14.27 9.92 -0.20
N VAL A 302 14.66 10.28 -1.42
CA VAL A 302 15.86 9.75 -2.07
C VAL A 302 16.97 10.78 -1.91
N GLN A 303 17.99 10.45 -1.11
CA GLN A 303 19.08 11.34 -0.75
C GLN A 303 20.25 11.13 -1.70
N PHE A 304 20.73 12.18 -2.36
CA PHE A 304 21.88 12.09 -3.26
C PHE A 304 23.20 12.30 -2.51
N ARG A 305 24.28 11.75 -3.06
CA ARG A 305 25.64 11.95 -2.59
C ARG A 305 26.05 13.41 -2.76
N ARG A 306 26.86 13.91 -1.84
CA ARG A 306 27.50 15.22 -1.97
C ARG A 306 28.60 15.19 -3.05
N PRO A 307 28.97 16.34 -3.63
CA PRO A 307 30.14 16.44 -4.50
C PRO A 307 31.41 15.91 -3.80
N PRO A 308 32.36 15.31 -4.54
CA PRO A 308 33.54 14.68 -3.96
C PRO A 308 34.55 15.68 -3.35
N ARG A 309 34.44 16.97 -3.68
CA ARG A 309 35.32 18.04 -3.18
C ARG A 309 34.52 19.29 -2.81
N GLU A 310 35.01 20.00 -1.79
CA GLU A 310 34.46 21.28 -1.34
C GLU A 310 35.00 22.45 -2.18
N THR A 311 34.39 22.69 -3.34
CA THR A 311 34.85 23.71 -4.29
C THR A 311 34.75 25.14 -3.74
N PHE A 312 33.79 25.41 -2.85
CA PHE A 312 33.46 26.76 -2.40
C PHE A 312 33.90 27.07 -0.95
N GLY A 313 34.77 26.23 -0.36
CA GLY A 313 35.15 26.36 1.05
C GLY A 313 33.97 26.13 2.02
N GLU A 314 32.96 25.41 1.54
CA GLU A 314 31.75 25.05 2.28
C GLU A 314 31.61 23.53 2.27
N MET A 315 31.50 22.95 3.46
CA MET A 315 31.09 21.57 3.61
C MET A 315 29.58 21.48 3.36
N VAL A 316 29.20 20.92 2.20
CA VAL A 316 27.79 20.72 1.85
C VAL A 316 27.17 19.72 2.84
N PRO A 317 26.08 20.11 3.53
CA PRO A 317 25.38 19.21 4.43
C PRO A 317 24.90 17.95 3.72
N SER A 318 24.97 16.84 4.45
CA SER A 318 24.34 15.59 4.05
C SER A 318 22.86 15.80 3.72
N GLY A 319 22.48 15.44 2.49
CA GLY A 319 21.09 15.46 2.07
C GLY A 319 20.51 16.81 1.65
N SER A 320 21.36 17.82 1.44
CA SER A 320 20.98 19.05 0.74
C SER A 320 20.44 18.77 -0.67
N ALA A 321 20.98 17.75 -1.35
CA ALA A 321 20.46 17.24 -2.62
C ALA A 321 19.56 16.02 -2.37
N HIS A 322 18.27 16.14 -2.69
CA HIS A 322 17.32 15.04 -2.53
C HIS A 322 16.13 15.15 -3.48
N MET A 323 15.47 14.03 -3.75
CA MET A 323 14.13 13.98 -4.34
C MET A 323 13.14 13.50 -3.28
N ARG A 324 12.06 14.25 -3.09
CA ARG A 324 11.00 13.95 -2.11
C ARG A 324 9.69 13.64 -2.85
N PHE A 325 9.05 12.54 -2.50
CA PHE A 325 7.71 12.18 -2.97
C PHE A 325 6.79 12.01 -1.77
N ARG A 326 5.87 12.96 -1.57
CA ARG A 326 4.77 12.79 -0.63
C ARG A 326 3.62 12.11 -1.34
N LEU A 327 3.24 10.93 -0.87
CA LEU A 327 2.20 10.09 -1.44
C LEU A 327 0.84 10.30 -0.77
N SER A 328 0.84 10.83 0.46
CA SER A 328 -0.36 11.06 1.27
C SER A 328 -0.04 12.05 2.40
N PRO A 329 -1.01 12.88 2.86
CA PRO A 329 -2.35 13.05 2.29
C PRO A 329 -2.36 13.94 1.05
N GLN A 330 -1.49 14.96 0.98
CA GLN A 330 -1.25 15.71 -0.26
C GLN A 330 -0.20 15.00 -1.11
N THR A 331 -0.37 15.11 -2.42
CA THR A 331 0.60 14.60 -3.39
C THR A 331 1.61 15.70 -3.68
N GLU A 332 2.86 15.49 -3.27
CA GLU A 332 3.93 16.46 -3.49
C GLU A 332 5.15 15.80 -4.12
N ILE A 333 5.80 16.53 -5.03
CA ILE A 333 7.10 16.15 -5.56
C ILE A 333 8.04 17.34 -5.38
N GLY A 334 9.07 17.15 -4.57
CA GLY A 334 10.05 18.17 -4.23
C GLY A 334 11.46 17.80 -4.67
N LEU A 335 12.18 18.76 -5.26
CA LEU A 335 13.61 18.63 -5.58
C LEU A 335 14.41 19.56 -4.68
N GLY A 336 15.14 18.97 -3.73
CA GLY A 336 16.07 19.67 -2.84
C GLY A 336 17.39 19.99 -3.54
N LEU A 337 17.77 21.27 -3.52
CA LEU A 337 18.99 21.80 -4.10
C LEU A 337 19.64 22.82 -3.17
N ARG A 338 20.96 22.97 -3.28
CA ARG A 338 21.70 24.04 -2.60
C ARG A 338 21.87 25.23 -3.55
N VAL A 339 21.44 26.42 -3.12
CA VAL A 339 21.52 27.66 -3.91
C VAL A 339 22.34 28.71 -3.18
N LYS A 340 23.13 29.51 -3.90
CA LYS A 340 23.94 30.58 -3.32
C LYS A 340 23.06 31.60 -2.57
N GLN A 341 23.49 31.97 -1.37
CA GLN A 341 22.91 33.08 -0.62
C GLN A 341 23.35 34.42 -1.22
N ALA A 342 22.47 35.42 -1.19
CA ALA A 342 22.85 36.79 -1.54
C ALA A 342 23.95 37.30 -0.59
N GLY A 343 24.90 38.06 -1.13
CA GLY A 343 26.10 38.51 -0.43
C GLY A 343 27.41 38.06 -1.09
N GLU A 344 28.53 38.53 -0.56
CA GLU A 344 29.87 38.32 -1.13
C GLU A 344 30.42 36.91 -0.87
N ARG A 345 30.01 36.26 0.23
CA ARG A 345 30.45 34.91 0.59
C ARG A 345 29.87 33.87 -0.38
N MET A 346 30.71 32.92 -0.80
CA MET A 346 30.29 31.72 -1.55
C MET A 346 29.71 30.67 -0.61
N ALA A 347 28.52 30.96 -0.08
CA ALA A 347 27.80 30.06 0.81
C ALA A 347 26.40 29.75 0.28
N GLY A 348 25.99 28.49 0.40
CA GLY A 348 24.70 28.00 0.00
C GLY A 348 23.64 28.02 1.11
N LYS A 349 22.39 27.93 0.70
CA LYS A 349 21.25 27.54 1.52
C LYS A 349 20.43 26.48 0.78
N ASP A 350 19.81 25.59 1.52
CA ASP A 350 18.94 24.58 0.92
C ASP A 350 17.62 25.21 0.50
N ARG A 351 17.17 24.82 -0.69
CA ARG A 351 15.87 25.17 -1.27
C ARG A 351 15.26 23.92 -1.85
N GLU A 352 13.96 23.75 -1.60
CA GLU A 352 13.18 22.73 -2.26
C GLU A 352 12.35 23.39 -3.36
N LEU A 353 12.56 22.95 -4.59
CA LEU A 353 11.70 23.29 -5.72
C LEU A 353 10.51 22.33 -5.72
N MET A 354 9.30 22.86 -5.54
CA MET A 354 8.08 22.07 -5.62
C MET A 354 7.72 21.87 -7.10
N LEU A 355 7.83 20.64 -7.58
CA LEU A 355 7.47 20.27 -8.95
C LEU A 355 5.96 20.03 -9.09
N THR A 356 5.31 19.57 -8.02
CA THR A 356 3.87 19.33 -7.98
C THR A 356 3.38 19.44 -6.54
N ALA A 357 2.22 20.08 -6.37
CA ALA A 357 1.42 20.00 -5.16
C ALA A 357 -0.04 19.85 -5.60
N GLN A 358 -0.56 18.63 -5.51
CA GLN A 358 -1.95 18.32 -5.83
C GLN A 358 -2.67 17.88 -4.55
N GLU A 359 -3.93 18.27 -4.42
CA GLU A 359 -4.80 17.65 -3.43
C GLU A 359 -4.92 16.14 -3.72
N ALA A 360 -5.31 15.38 -2.70
CA ALA A 360 -5.55 13.94 -2.87
C ALA A 360 -6.49 13.70 -4.06
N ALA A 361 -6.19 12.70 -4.88
CA ALA A 361 -6.99 12.30 -6.03
C ALA A 361 -8.50 12.31 -5.70
N SER A 362 -9.31 12.93 -6.57
CA SER A 362 -10.77 12.98 -6.39
C SER A 362 -11.42 11.60 -6.42
N ARG A 363 -10.74 10.61 -7.04
CA ARG A 363 -11.23 9.24 -7.19
C ARG A 363 -10.75 8.36 -6.02
N PRO A 364 -11.67 7.74 -5.25
CA PRO A 364 -11.30 6.80 -4.20
C PRO A 364 -10.50 5.59 -4.75
N PRO A 365 -9.44 5.11 -4.07
CA PRO A 365 -8.62 4.00 -4.55
C PRO A 365 -9.43 2.74 -4.92
N TYR A 366 -10.45 2.43 -4.13
CA TYR A 366 -11.36 1.30 -4.40
C TYR A 366 -12.18 1.46 -5.67
N GLN A 367 -12.60 2.67 -6.02
CA GLN A 367 -13.29 2.89 -7.30
C GLN A 367 -12.36 2.59 -8.47
N ARG A 368 -11.08 2.95 -8.34
CA ARG A 368 -10.06 2.64 -9.34
C ARG A 368 -9.83 1.14 -9.48
N LEU A 369 -9.47 0.49 -8.37
CA LEU A 369 -9.13 -0.93 -8.37
C LEU A 369 -10.29 -1.79 -8.90
N LEU A 370 -11.52 -1.55 -8.45
CA LEU A 370 -12.66 -2.30 -8.96
C LEU A 370 -12.86 -2.08 -10.48
N GLY A 371 -12.70 -0.86 -10.98
CA GLY A 371 -12.76 -0.57 -12.42
C GLY A 371 -11.68 -1.29 -13.23
N ASP A 372 -10.44 -1.29 -12.74
CA ASP A 372 -9.31 -2.00 -13.37
C ASP A 372 -9.53 -3.51 -13.38
N ALA A 373 -9.99 -4.09 -12.27
CA ALA A 373 -10.30 -5.53 -12.20
C ALA A 373 -11.46 -5.93 -13.12
N MET A 374 -12.48 -5.08 -13.28
CA MET A 374 -13.56 -5.27 -14.26
C MET A 374 -13.06 -5.24 -15.71
N GLN A 375 -12.00 -4.49 -15.99
CA GLN A 375 -11.35 -4.47 -17.30
C GLN A 375 -10.31 -5.59 -17.46
N GLY A 376 -9.94 -6.26 -16.37
CA GLY A 376 -8.89 -7.30 -16.35
C GLY A 376 -7.47 -6.74 -16.32
N LYS A 377 -7.28 -5.51 -15.83
CA LYS A 377 -5.98 -4.85 -15.72
C LYS A 377 -5.33 -5.19 -14.37
N GLY A 378 -4.20 -5.90 -14.41
CA GLY A 378 -3.53 -6.45 -13.23
C GLY A 378 -2.48 -5.56 -12.56
N ASP A 379 -2.10 -4.43 -13.18
CA ASP A 379 -0.90 -3.64 -12.82
C ASP A 379 -0.86 -3.15 -11.37
N LEU A 380 -2.03 -2.94 -10.78
CA LEU A 380 -2.24 -2.41 -9.42
C LEU A 380 -2.60 -3.48 -8.40
N PHE A 381 -2.41 -4.75 -8.73
CA PHE A 381 -2.74 -5.88 -7.87
C PHE A 381 -1.50 -6.71 -7.54
N GLY A 382 -1.49 -7.28 -6.34
CA GLY A 382 -0.44 -8.21 -5.94
C GLY A 382 -0.49 -9.49 -6.79
N ARG A 383 0.63 -9.82 -7.42
CA ARG A 383 0.86 -11.13 -8.05
C ARG A 383 1.49 -12.09 -7.04
N GLU A 384 1.24 -13.39 -7.19
CA GLU A 384 1.77 -14.43 -6.30
C GLU A 384 3.25 -14.26 -5.98
N ASP A 385 4.10 -14.09 -6.99
CA ASP A 385 5.55 -14.03 -6.83
C ASP A 385 6.03 -12.75 -6.13
N ILE A 386 5.28 -11.66 -6.30
CA ILE A 386 5.48 -10.41 -5.56
C ILE A 386 5.15 -10.63 -4.07
N VAL A 387 4.00 -11.25 -3.78
CA VAL A 387 3.56 -11.52 -2.40
C VAL A 387 4.52 -12.50 -1.70
N ASP A 388 4.97 -13.55 -2.40
CA ASP A 388 5.97 -14.49 -1.86
C ASP A 388 7.30 -13.78 -1.55
N ALA A 389 7.78 -12.91 -2.45
CA ALA A 389 9.00 -12.15 -2.24
C ALA A 389 8.87 -11.20 -1.04
N GLN A 390 7.73 -10.54 -0.87
CA GLN A 390 7.46 -9.68 0.28
C GLN A 390 7.50 -10.47 1.60
N TRP A 391 6.84 -11.63 1.66
CA TRP A 391 6.90 -12.49 2.85
C TRP A 391 8.31 -13.01 3.12
N ARG A 392 9.08 -13.35 2.07
CA ARG A 392 10.49 -13.74 2.22
C ARG A 392 11.33 -12.61 2.83
N VAL A 393 11.08 -11.35 2.47
CA VAL A 393 11.85 -10.20 2.98
C VAL A 393 11.66 -10.02 4.49
N VAL A 394 10.44 -10.20 5.01
CA VAL A 394 10.14 -9.97 6.43
C VAL A 394 10.18 -11.24 7.30
N ARG A 395 10.45 -12.41 6.72
CA ARG A 395 10.27 -13.72 7.40
C ARG A 395 10.99 -13.83 8.74
N ASP A 396 12.18 -13.25 8.86
CA ASP A 396 13.06 -13.40 10.01
C ASP A 396 12.74 -12.35 11.11
N ILE A 397 11.71 -11.51 10.89
CA ILE A 397 11.32 -10.39 11.77
C ILE A 397 9.83 -10.36 12.12
N LEU A 398 9.10 -11.45 11.88
CA LEU A 398 7.64 -11.52 12.05
C LEU A 398 7.17 -11.54 13.51
N ASP A 399 7.99 -12.03 14.43
CA ASP A 399 7.59 -12.25 15.83
C ASP A 399 8.48 -11.42 16.78
N ASP A 400 8.49 -11.79 18.07
CA ASP A 400 9.23 -11.08 19.13
C ASP A 400 10.74 -11.37 19.11
N VAL A 401 11.37 -11.08 17.97
CA VAL A 401 12.80 -11.37 17.71
C VAL A 401 13.74 -10.25 18.15
N THR A 402 13.22 -9.04 18.37
CA THR A 402 13.97 -7.89 18.91
C THR A 402 13.30 -7.31 20.15
N PRO A 403 14.05 -6.58 21.00
CA PRO A 403 13.45 -5.79 22.07
C PRO A 403 12.36 -4.85 21.55
N LEU A 404 11.37 -4.59 22.41
CA LEU A 404 10.27 -3.68 22.16
C LEU A 404 10.45 -2.42 23.01
N TYR A 405 10.55 -1.27 22.37
CA TYR A 405 10.81 0.01 23.04
C TYR A 405 9.53 0.83 23.18
N ASP A 406 9.27 1.37 24.37
CA ASP A 406 8.16 2.29 24.56
C ASP A 406 8.44 3.63 23.88
N TYR A 407 7.41 4.29 23.34
CA TYR A 407 7.50 5.68 22.88
C TYR A 407 6.25 6.49 23.24
N GLU A 408 6.41 7.80 23.36
CA GLU A 408 5.31 8.70 23.68
C GLU A 408 4.41 8.92 22.45
N PRO A 409 3.07 8.89 22.58
CA PRO A 409 2.18 9.36 21.53
C PRO A 409 2.55 10.79 21.07
N GLY A 410 2.56 11.01 19.76
CA GLY A 410 2.98 12.28 19.15
C GLY A 410 4.49 12.48 19.04
N SER A 411 5.31 11.48 19.39
CA SER A 411 6.76 11.44 19.09
C SER A 411 7.04 10.68 17.77
N TRP A 412 8.26 10.77 17.25
CA TRP A 412 8.68 10.07 16.02
C TRP A 412 9.06 8.59 16.22
N GLY A 413 8.57 7.97 17.29
CA GLY A 413 8.92 6.62 17.69
C GLY A 413 10.06 6.58 18.72
N PRO A 414 10.56 5.37 19.05
CA PRO A 414 11.61 5.18 20.05
C PRO A 414 12.96 5.76 19.59
N GLY A 415 13.80 6.18 20.54
CA GLY A 415 15.10 6.82 20.26
C GLY A 415 16.08 5.90 19.51
N GLU A 416 15.91 4.60 19.67
CA GLU A 416 16.66 3.53 18.99
C GLU A 416 16.51 3.60 17.47
N ALA A 417 15.39 4.12 16.95
CA ALA A 417 15.22 4.31 15.52
C ALA A 417 16.24 5.32 14.95
N ALA A 418 16.63 6.34 15.72
CA ALA A 418 17.69 7.27 15.32
C ALA A 418 19.08 6.62 15.33
N GLN A 419 19.30 5.62 16.18
CA GLN A 419 20.54 4.85 16.23
C GLN A 419 20.67 3.92 15.00
N LEU A 420 19.55 3.33 14.55
CA LEU A 420 19.50 2.46 13.36
C LEU A 420 19.98 3.18 12.09
N ILE A 421 19.61 4.45 11.91
CA ILE A 421 20.06 5.22 10.74
C ILE A 421 21.52 5.71 10.88
N GLY A 422 21.96 5.99 12.11
CA GLY A 422 23.35 6.30 12.43
C GLY A 422 23.94 7.39 11.55
N ALA A 423 25.10 7.09 10.94
CA ALA A 423 25.85 8.04 10.10
C ALA A 423 25.13 8.45 8.81
N ASP A 424 24.11 7.71 8.38
CA ASP A 424 23.29 8.02 7.20
C ASP A 424 22.15 8.99 7.47
N GLY A 425 21.96 9.35 8.74
CA GLY A 425 20.90 10.23 9.22
C GLY A 425 21.24 11.72 9.25
N PRO A 426 20.29 12.55 9.72
CA PRO A 426 19.08 12.16 10.46
C PRO A 426 17.95 11.60 9.56
N TRP A 427 16.92 11.03 10.20
CA TRP A 427 15.65 10.75 9.53
C TRP A 427 15.04 12.03 8.94
N ARG A 428 14.39 11.89 7.79
CA ARG A 428 13.55 12.92 7.21
C ARG A 428 12.15 12.77 7.76
N ASP A 429 11.79 13.67 8.67
CA ASP A 429 10.47 13.77 9.27
C ASP A 429 9.52 14.52 8.32
N PRO A 430 8.43 13.89 7.84
CA PRO A 430 7.41 14.60 7.10
C PRO A 430 6.88 15.80 7.88
N ALA A 431 6.86 16.96 7.25
CA ALA A 431 6.20 18.14 7.82
C ALA A 431 4.67 17.96 7.79
N PRO A 432 3.91 18.59 8.70
CA PRO A 432 2.45 18.68 8.55
C PRO A 432 2.10 19.21 7.15
N GLY A 433 1.05 18.66 6.52
CA GLY A 433 0.61 19.13 5.22
C GLY A 433 0.37 20.65 5.26
N ARG A 434 0.87 21.39 4.26
CA ARG A 434 0.56 22.81 4.17
C ARG A 434 -0.95 22.91 3.97
N ARG A 435 -1.67 23.53 4.90
CA ARG A 435 -3.02 24.01 4.60
C ARG A 435 -2.87 24.98 3.44
N SER A 436 -3.56 24.74 2.33
CA SER A 436 -3.79 25.75 1.31
C SER A 436 -4.28 26.99 2.06
N ALA A 437 -3.54 28.09 1.93
CA ALA A 437 -4.02 29.37 2.45
C ALA A 437 -5.37 29.66 1.75
N PRO A 438 -6.39 30.15 2.48
CA PRO A 438 -7.72 30.39 1.92
C PRO A 438 -7.73 31.39 0.78
#